data_AF-A0A5R2N469-F1
#
_entry.id   AF-A0A5R2N469-F1
#
_cell.length_a   1.000
_cell.length_b   1.000
_cell.length_c   1.000
_cell.angle_alpha   90.00
_cell.angle_beta   90.00
_cell.angle_gamma   90.00
#
_symmetry.space_group_name_H-M   'P 1'
#
loop_
_entity.id
_entity.type
_entity.pdbx_description
1 polymer ?
#
loop_
_entity_poly.entity_id
_entity_poly.type
_entity_poly.pdbx_seq_one_letter_code
_entity_poly.pdbx_strand_id
1 'polypeptide(L)'
;MRAQRPNSREKILAAAADVARESGPGSLSLDAVASRAGVSKGGLLYNFPTKAKLMQGLVEGYLRDFEQALESANSNDNDKNPLAVYIKLSAEDCEEKQPSASWIFSA
;
A
#
# COMPACT_ATOMS: atom_id res chain seq x y z
N MET A 1 -6.55 24.10 -1.34
CA MET A 1 -5.46 23.16 -0.96
C MET A 1 -4.57 22.96 -2.15
N ARG A 2 -3.27 23.30 -2.07
CA ARG A 2 -2.30 22.89 -3.10
C ARG A 2 -2.12 21.38 -2.94
N ALA A 3 -2.46 20.59 -3.94
CA ALA A 3 -2.08 19.18 -3.99
C ALA A 3 -0.54 19.14 -3.90
N GLN A 4 -0.02 18.70 -2.77
CA GLN A 4 1.42 18.46 -2.60
C GLN A 4 1.80 17.47 -3.70
N ARG A 5 2.75 17.85 -4.57
CA ARG A 5 3.25 16.90 -5.57
C ARG A 5 3.76 15.67 -4.81
N PRO A 6 3.30 14.45 -5.13
CA PRO A 6 3.71 13.27 -4.41
C PRO A 6 5.23 13.18 -4.46
N ASN A 7 5.85 13.07 -3.29
CA ASN A 7 7.29 12.99 -3.20
C ASN A 7 7.76 11.68 -3.86
N SER A 8 9.03 11.59 -4.26
CA SER A 8 9.55 10.39 -4.94
C SER A 8 9.33 9.11 -4.13
N ARG A 9 9.35 9.20 -2.79
CA ARG A 9 9.10 8.07 -1.89
C ARG A 9 7.66 7.56 -2.00
N GLU A 10 6.67 8.43 -2.02
CA GLU A 10 5.25 8.09 -2.21
C GLU A 10 4.99 7.47 -3.58
N LYS A 11 5.60 8.01 -4.65
CA LYS A 11 5.50 7.42 -5.99
C LYS A 11 6.05 5.99 -6.04
N ILE A 12 7.17 5.75 -5.36
CA ILE A 12 7.76 4.41 -5.26
C ILE A 12 6.84 3.46 -4.48
N LEU A 13 6.22 3.92 -3.39
CA LEU A 13 5.29 3.10 -2.59
C LEU A 13 4.01 2.75 -3.36
N ALA A 14 3.43 3.71 -4.09
CA ALA A 14 2.27 3.47 -4.94
C ALA A 14 2.59 2.42 -6.03
N ALA A 15 3.70 2.61 -6.73
CA ALA A 15 4.18 1.65 -7.73
C ALA A 15 4.45 0.26 -7.14
N ALA A 16 5.01 0.19 -5.93
CA ALA A 16 5.24 -1.07 -5.23
C ALA A 16 3.92 -1.77 -4.86
N ALA A 17 2.90 -1.02 -4.45
CA ALA A 17 1.57 -1.58 -4.15
C ALA A 17 0.93 -2.18 -5.39
N ASP A 18 1.03 -1.51 -6.53
CA ASP A 18 0.51 -2.01 -7.81
C ASP A 18 1.23 -3.29 -8.25
N VAL A 19 2.56 -3.30 -8.19
CA VAL A 19 3.36 -4.50 -8.51
C VAL A 19 2.98 -5.66 -7.59
N ALA A 20 2.85 -5.41 -6.29
CA ALA A 20 2.48 -6.43 -5.31
C ALA A 20 1.08 -6.99 -5.55
N ARG A 21 0.13 -6.13 -5.95
CA ARG A 21 -1.27 -6.51 -6.24
C ARG A 21 -1.36 -7.37 -7.50
N GLU A 22 -0.58 -7.05 -8.53
CA GLU A 22 -0.58 -7.77 -9.81
C GLU A 22 0.18 -9.10 -9.74
N SER A 23 1.35 -9.09 -9.11
CA SER A 23 2.33 -10.18 -9.22
C SER A 23 2.44 -11.01 -7.94
N GLY A 24 1.85 -10.53 -6.85
CA GLY A 24 2.05 -11.07 -5.50
C GLY A 24 3.24 -10.44 -4.76
N PRO A 25 3.27 -10.48 -3.42
CA PRO A 25 4.36 -9.90 -2.63
C PRO A 25 5.71 -10.61 -2.84
N GLY A 26 5.68 -11.92 -3.11
CA GLY A 26 6.88 -12.74 -3.32
C GLY A 26 7.69 -12.31 -4.54
N SER A 27 7.02 -11.96 -5.63
CA SER A 27 7.61 -11.61 -6.93
C SER A 27 7.98 -10.13 -7.07
N LEU A 28 7.66 -9.29 -6.08
CA LEU A 28 7.99 -7.87 -6.10
C LEU A 28 9.51 -7.65 -6.24
N SER A 29 9.95 -6.99 -7.31
CA SER A 29 11.35 -6.69 -7.55
C SER A 29 11.61 -5.19 -7.57
N LEU A 30 12.79 -4.77 -7.11
CA LEU A 30 13.18 -3.35 -7.09
C LEU A 30 13.22 -2.77 -8.50
N ASP A 31 13.56 -3.58 -9.51
CA ASP A 31 13.61 -3.15 -10.91
C ASP A 31 12.20 -2.93 -11.48
N ALA A 32 11.26 -3.83 -11.20
CA ALA A 32 9.86 -3.65 -11.60
C ALA A 32 9.26 -2.39 -10.97
N VAL A 33 9.53 -2.16 -9.68
CA VAL A 33 9.04 -0.97 -8.97
C VAL A 33 9.70 0.31 -9.49
N ALA A 34 11.02 0.32 -9.72
CA ALA A 34 11.71 1.49 -10.27
C ALA A 34 11.17 1.88 -11.65
N SER A 35 10.98 0.88 -12.53
CA SER A 35 10.40 1.05 -13.85
C SER A 35 8.98 1.62 -13.77
N ARG A 36 8.12 1.03 -12.92
CA ARG A 36 6.73 1.47 -12.69
C ARG A 36 6.64 2.89 -12.14
N ALA A 37 7.51 3.23 -11.18
CA ALA A 37 7.54 4.55 -10.55
C ALA A 37 8.18 5.63 -11.45
N GLY A 38 8.78 5.26 -12.59
CA GLY A 38 9.49 6.18 -13.46
C GLY A 38 10.75 6.78 -12.81
N VAL A 39 11.41 6.02 -11.94
CA VAL A 39 12.65 6.43 -11.26
C VAL A 39 13.81 5.52 -11.64
N SER A 40 15.04 6.01 -11.49
CA SER A 40 16.22 5.16 -11.65
C SER A 40 16.35 4.18 -10.48
N LYS A 41 17.04 3.05 -10.69
CA LYS A 41 17.37 2.09 -9.63
C LYS A 41 18.12 2.75 -8.47
N GLY A 42 19.05 3.66 -8.77
CA GLY A 42 19.76 4.45 -7.76
C GLY A 42 18.83 5.40 -7.00
N GLY A 43 17.89 6.05 -7.68
CA GLY A 43 16.88 6.91 -7.05
C GLY A 43 15.93 6.14 -6.15
N LEU A 44 15.58 4.90 -6.52
CA LEU A 44 14.82 4.01 -5.66
C LEU A 44 15.63 3.62 -4.42
N LEU A 45 16.87 3.14 -4.61
CA LEU A 45 17.73 2.69 -3.52
C LEU A 45 18.07 3.81 -2.52
N TYR A 46 18.12 5.06 -2.97
CA TYR A 46 18.24 6.22 -2.09
C TYR A 46 17.08 6.32 -1.08
N ASN A 47 15.85 6.01 -1.50
CA ASN A 47 14.67 6.04 -0.65
C ASN A 47 14.48 4.72 0.13
N PHE A 48 14.77 3.59 -0.52
CA PHE A 48 14.57 2.25 0.01
C PHE A 48 15.79 1.37 -0.32
N PRO A 49 16.78 1.28 0.58
CA PRO A 49 18.04 0.59 0.32
C PRO A 49 17.91 -0.91 0.06
N THR A 50 16.79 -1.53 0.47
CA THR A 50 16.54 -2.95 0.30
C THR A 50 15.06 -3.23 -0.03
N LYS A 51 14.78 -4.39 -0.64
CA LYS A 51 13.40 -4.89 -0.82
C LYS A 51 12.64 -4.97 0.51
N ALA A 52 13.31 -5.39 1.59
CA ALA A 52 12.72 -5.44 2.91
C ALA A 52 12.30 -4.05 3.42
N LYS A 53 13.13 -3.01 3.21
CA LYS A 53 12.78 -1.63 3.58
C LYS A 53 11.66 -1.05 2.72
N LEU A 54 11.60 -1.41 1.44
CA LEU A 54 10.47 -1.06 0.58
C LEU A 54 9.16 -1.69 1.08
N MET A 55 9.19 -3.00 1.36
CA MET A 55 8.03 -3.71 1.91
C MET A 55 7.60 -3.18 3.27
N GLN A 56 8.56 -2.87 4.16
CA GLN A 56 8.26 -2.23 5.44
C GLN A 56 7.53 -0.91 5.22
N GLY A 57 8.04 -0.05 4.33
CA GLY A 57 7.40 1.23 4.02
C GLY A 57 6.00 1.09 3.40
N LEU A 58 5.76 0.01 2.66
CA LEU A 58 4.46 -0.32 2.08
C LEU A 58 3.44 -0.67 3.18
N VAL A 59 3.83 -1.54 4.10
CA VAL A 59 2.99 -1.92 5.27
C VAL A 59 2.73 -0.71 6.16
N GLU A 60 3.76 0.10 6.44
CA GLU A 60 3.60 1.35 7.20
C GLU A 60 2.66 2.34 6.51
N GLY A 61 2.65 2.38 5.17
CA GLY A 61 1.69 3.18 4.39
C GLY A 61 0.26 2.70 4.62
N TYR A 62 0.04 1.41 4.40
CA TYR A 62 -1.27 0.78 4.62
C TYR A 62 -1.79 1.01 6.04
N LEU A 63 -0.96 0.82 7.06
CA LEU A 63 -1.36 1.03 8.45
C LEU A 63 -1.74 2.49 8.75
N ARG A 64 -1.03 3.47 8.17
CA ARG A 64 -1.39 4.89 8.33
C ARG A 64 -2.73 5.20 7.67
N ASP A 65 -2.96 4.72 6.46
CA ASP A 65 -4.20 4.95 5.73
C ASP A 65 -5.38 4.29 6.48
N PHE A 66 -5.15 3.09 7.02
CA PHE A 66 -6.12 2.37 7.84
C PHE A 66 -6.45 3.07 9.17
N GLU A 67 -5.43 3.57 9.88
CA GLU A 67 -5.61 4.35 11.12
C GLU A 67 -6.40 5.63 10.84
N GLN A 68 -6.09 6.33 9.74
CA GLN A 68 -6.83 7.52 9.33
C GLN A 68 -8.30 7.21 8.99
N ALA A 69 -8.58 6.08 8.36
CA ALA A 69 -9.94 5.63 8.07
C ALA A 69 -10.72 5.33 9.37
N LEU A 70 -10.08 4.67 10.33
CA LEU A 70 -10.66 4.41 11.66
C LEU A 70 -10.98 5.71 12.41
N GLU A 71 -10.05 6.65 12.47
CA GLU A 71 -10.25 7.96 13.11
C GLU A 71 -11.40 8.74 12.47
N SER A 72 -11.46 8.73 11.14
CA SER A 72 -12.51 9.41 10.36
C SER A 72 -13.89 8.79 10.61
N ALA A 73 -13.97 7.48 10.77
CA ALA A 73 -15.21 6.77 11.05
C ALA A 73 -15.69 6.96 12.51
N ASN A 74 -14.76 7.01 13.48
CA ASN A 74 -15.06 7.25 14.89
C ASN A 74 -15.52 8.70 15.17
N SER A 75 -15.01 9.67 14.42
CA SER A 75 -15.36 11.09 14.59
C SER A 75 -16.83 11.40 14.26
N ASN A 76 -17.53 10.49 13.58
CA ASN A 76 -18.92 10.65 13.16
C ASN A 76 -19.95 10.05 14.13
N ASP A 77 -19.54 9.29 15.15
CA ASP A 77 -20.47 8.64 16.10
C ASP A 77 -19.72 8.27 17.39
N ASN A 78 -20.03 8.93 18.50
CA ASN A 78 -19.27 8.84 19.77
C ASN A 78 -19.44 7.48 20.51
N ASP A 79 -20.24 6.55 19.96
CA ASP A 79 -20.68 5.31 20.63
C ASP A 79 -20.39 4.02 19.82
N LYS A 80 -19.67 4.09 18.70
CA LYS A 80 -19.36 2.88 17.92
C LYS A 80 -18.16 2.13 18.51
N ASN A 81 -18.39 0.85 18.82
CA ASN A 81 -17.34 -0.07 19.21
C ASN A 81 -16.23 -0.11 18.12
N PRO A 82 -14.95 0.13 18.47
CA PRO A 82 -13.85 0.16 17.50
C PRO A 82 -13.72 -1.14 16.70
N LEU A 83 -14.09 -2.30 17.28
CA LEU A 83 -14.12 -3.57 16.58
C LEU A 83 -15.22 -3.61 15.50
N ALA A 84 -16.37 -2.96 15.72
CA ALA A 84 -17.43 -2.91 14.73
C ALA A 84 -17.04 -2.03 13.52
N VAL A 85 -16.32 -0.93 13.77
CA VAL A 85 -15.76 -0.08 12.70
C VAL A 85 -14.68 -0.82 11.92
N TYR A 86 -13.76 -1.51 12.61
CA TYR A 86 -12.77 -2.38 11.99
C TYR A 86 -13.41 -3.44 11.08
N ILE A 87 -14.39 -4.20 11.59
CA ILE A 87 -15.07 -5.25 10.82
C ILE A 87 -15.72 -4.65 9.57
N LYS A 88 -16.41 -3.52 9.69
CA LYS A 88 -17.06 -2.87 8.55
C LYS A 88 -16.05 -2.42 7.48
N LEU A 89 -14.99 -1.72 7.88
CA LEU A 89 -13.93 -1.28 6.96
C LEU A 89 -13.25 -2.47 6.27
N SER A 90 -12.97 -3.55 7.02
CA SER A 90 -12.36 -4.77 6.47
C SER A 90 -13.28 -5.54 5.52
N ALA A 91 -14.60 -5.46 5.72
CA ALA A 91 -15.58 -6.07 4.84
C ALA A 91 -15.66 -5.34 3.49
N GLU A 92 -15.57 -4.00 3.51
CA GLU A 92 -15.51 -3.17 2.30
C GLU A 92 -14.23 -3.46 1.48
N ASP A 93 -13.08 -3.63 2.15
CA ASP A 93 -11.80 -4.03 1.53
C ASP A 93 -11.84 -5.44 0.89
N CYS A 94 -12.66 -6.35 1.43
CA CYS A 94 -12.87 -7.70 0.87
C CYS A 94 -13.81 -7.70 -0.35
N GLU A 95 -14.69 -6.72 -0.47
CA GLU A 95 -15.59 -6.57 -1.64
C GLU A 95 -14.89 -5.94 -2.84
N GLU A 96 -13.75 -5.25 -2.63
CA GLU A 96 -12.89 -4.83 -3.73
C GLU A 96 -12.34 -6.06 -4.46
N LYS A 97 -12.72 -6.20 -5.74
CA LYS A 97 -12.30 -7.29 -6.64
C LYS A 97 -10.78 -7.35 -6.74
N GLN A 98 -10.14 -8.03 -5.79
CA GLN A 98 -8.75 -8.40 -5.92
C GLN A 98 -8.61 -9.32 -7.15
N PRO A 99 -7.61 -9.11 -8.02
CA PRO A 99 -7.33 -10.07 -9.06
C PRO A 99 -7.16 -11.44 -8.39
N SER A 100 -7.77 -12.48 -8.98
CA SER A 100 -7.75 -13.83 -8.41
C SER A 100 -6.34 -14.18 -7.95
N ALA A 101 -6.20 -14.83 -6.80
CA ALA A 101 -4.93 -15.20 -6.18
C ALA A 101 -4.05 -16.17 -7.03
N SER A 102 -4.20 -16.21 -8.35
CA SER A 102 -3.37 -16.93 -9.32
C SER A 102 -1.87 -16.71 -9.12
N TRP A 103 -1.44 -15.57 -8.57
CA TRP A 103 -0.03 -15.35 -8.22
C TRP A 103 0.51 -16.29 -7.14
N ILE A 104 -0.35 -16.88 -6.29
CA ILE A 104 0.04 -17.92 -5.32
C ILE A 104 0.52 -19.19 -6.05
N PHE A 105 0.06 -19.41 -7.28
CA PHE A 105 0.39 -20.58 -8.09
C PHE A 105 1.39 -20.29 -9.21
N SER A 106 1.85 -19.04 -9.35
CA SER A 106 2.89 -18.67 -10.32
C SER A 106 4.27 -19.00 -9.74
N ALA A 107 4.73 -20.23 -9.98
CA ALA A 107 6.10 -20.67 -9.75
C ALA A 107 7.04 -20.25 -10.90
#